data_AF-E6KZ43-F1
#
_entry.id   AF-E6KZ43-F1
#
_cell.length_a   1.000
_cell.length_b   1.000
_cell.length_c   1.000
_cell.angle_alpha   90.00
_cell.angle_beta   90.00
_cell.angle_gamma   90.00
#
_symmetry.space_group_name_H-M   'P 1'
#
loop_
_entity.id
_entity.type
_entity.pdbx_description
1 polymer ?
#
loop_
_entity_poly.entity_id
_entity_poly.type
_entity_poly.pdbx_seq_one_letter_code
_entity_poly.pdbx_strand_id
1 'polypeptide(L)'
;MSQQKSGLSFLWLSAVAFLLDLLTKYIVVQKFDLYESVNVLPVFNLTYVRNYGAAFSFLADHDGWQKYFFILLAISISLMLAYFMKKNRADQKLQNSAYALIIGGALANMVDRAYNGFVVDFFDFYWDIYHYPVFNVADIAICIGAGLLALDAFKGDKNKQKSGQK
;
A
#
# COMPACT_ATOMS: atom_id res chain seq x y z
N MET A 1 -33.20 13.03 -12.89
CA MET A 1 -32.47 12.31 -11.82
C MET A 1 -31.00 12.26 -12.20
N SER A 2 -30.12 12.98 -11.51
CA SER A 2 -28.68 12.88 -11.77
C SER A 2 -28.19 11.48 -11.40
N GLN A 3 -27.70 10.71 -12.37
CA GLN A 3 -26.96 9.47 -12.12
C GLN A 3 -25.82 9.80 -11.15
N GLN A 4 -25.95 9.39 -9.89
CA GLN A 4 -24.92 9.57 -8.89
C GLN A 4 -23.72 8.72 -9.31
N LYS A 5 -22.56 9.35 -9.55
CA LYS A 5 -21.34 8.63 -9.98
C LYS A 5 -20.92 7.64 -8.90
N SER A 6 -20.54 6.43 -9.32
CA SER A 6 -20.01 5.40 -8.42
C SER A 6 -18.62 5.78 -7.92
N GLY A 7 -18.28 5.32 -6.71
CA GLY A 7 -16.94 5.45 -6.13
C GLY A 7 -15.85 4.83 -7.01
N LEU A 8 -16.18 3.89 -7.91
CA LEU A 8 -15.23 3.29 -8.87
C LEU A 8 -14.49 4.34 -9.73
N SER A 9 -15.05 5.54 -9.86
CA SER A 9 -14.37 6.67 -10.49
C SER A 9 -13.04 7.04 -9.81
N PHE A 10 -12.72 6.55 -8.60
CA PHE A 10 -11.45 6.77 -7.91
C PHE A 10 -10.35 5.76 -8.26
N LEU A 11 -10.63 4.73 -9.07
CA LEU A 11 -9.62 3.74 -9.47
C LEU A 11 -8.43 4.35 -10.23
N TRP A 12 -8.55 5.57 -10.76
CA TRP A 12 -7.40 6.29 -11.30
C TRP A 12 -6.30 6.48 -10.24
N LEU A 13 -6.67 6.67 -8.96
CA LEU A 13 -5.70 6.82 -7.87
C LEU A 13 -4.99 5.50 -7.60
N SER A 14 -5.68 4.37 -7.73
CA SER A 14 -5.05 3.03 -7.71
C SER A 14 -4.05 2.90 -8.85
N ALA A 15 -4.43 3.30 -10.07
CA ALA A 15 -3.55 3.24 -11.23
C ALA A 15 -2.30 4.11 -11.05
N VAL A 16 -2.44 5.32 -10.51
CA VAL A 16 -1.30 6.21 -10.22
C VAL A 16 -0.37 5.59 -9.18
N ALA A 17 -0.89 5.13 -8.03
CA ALA A 17 -0.07 4.50 -6.99
C ALA A 17 0.65 3.25 -7.51
N PHE A 18 -0.06 2.42 -8.29
CA PHE A 18 0.48 1.21 -8.89
C PHE A 18 1.62 1.51 -9.89
N LEU A 19 1.39 2.44 -10.83
CA LEU A 19 2.39 2.81 -11.83
C LEU A 19 3.61 3.50 -11.21
N LEU A 20 3.39 4.38 -10.22
CA LEU A 20 4.47 5.06 -9.51
C LEU A 20 5.36 4.04 -8.79
N ASP A 21 4.76 3.08 -8.08
CA ASP A 21 5.51 2.04 -7.37
C ASP A 21 6.33 1.16 -8.33
N LEU A 22 5.71 0.61 -9.37
CA LEU A 22 6.42 -0.21 -10.35
C LEU A 22 7.55 0.55 -11.05
N LEU A 23 7.34 1.83 -11.40
CA LEU A 23 8.36 2.65 -12.02
C LEU A 23 9.54 2.90 -11.07
N THR A 24 9.27 3.29 -9.82
CA THR A 24 10.34 3.55 -8.84
C THR A 24 11.14 2.30 -8.53
N LYS A 25 10.50 1.14 -8.37
CA LYS A 25 11.17 -0.15 -8.18
C LYS A 25 12.00 -0.55 -9.38
N TYR A 26 11.47 -0.37 -10.59
CA TYR A 26 12.22 -0.61 -11.82
C TYR A 26 13.50 0.24 -11.86
N ILE A 27 13.40 1.54 -11.54
CA ILE A 27 14.56 2.44 -11.50
C ILE A 27 15.59 1.95 -10.49
N VAL A 28 15.17 1.57 -9.27
CA VAL A 28 16.08 1.06 -8.22
C VAL A 28 16.82 -0.18 -8.71
N VAL A 29 16.11 -1.18 -9.22
CA VAL A 29 16.72 -2.44 -9.69
C VAL A 29 17.69 -2.22 -10.85
N GLN A 30 17.49 -1.19 -11.67
CA GLN A 30 18.40 -0.85 -12.77
C GLN A 30 19.63 -0.02 -12.34
N LYS A 31 19.57 0.63 -11.17
CA LYS A 31 20.58 1.60 -10.74
C LYS A 31 21.40 1.15 -9.54
N PHE A 32 20.94 0.16 -8.80
CA PHE A 32 21.54 -0.30 -7.55
C PHE A 32 21.83 -1.79 -7.60
N ASP A 33 22.96 -2.19 -7.06
CA ASP A 33 23.23 -3.57 -6.67
C ASP A 33 22.47 -3.93 -5.39
N LEU A 34 22.26 -5.23 -5.16
CA LEU A 34 21.56 -5.70 -3.96
C LEU A 34 22.31 -5.26 -2.69
N TYR A 35 21.60 -4.60 -1.76
CA TYR A 35 22.11 -3.96 -0.54
C TYR A 35 22.98 -2.72 -0.74
N GLU A 36 23.16 -2.27 -1.99
CA GLU A 36 23.77 -0.97 -2.24
C GLU A 36 22.91 0.13 -1.60
N SER A 37 23.57 1.07 -0.93
CA SER A 37 22.96 2.18 -0.22
C SER A 37 23.59 3.49 -0.64
N VAL A 38 22.75 4.45 -1.04
CA VAL A 38 23.15 5.83 -1.31
C VAL A 38 22.53 6.73 -0.25
N ASN A 39 23.37 7.41 0.52
CA ASN A 39 22.91 8.39 1.50
C ASN A 39 22.38 9.64 0.80
N VAL A 40 21.11 9.97 1.03
CA VAL A 40 20.45 11.14 0.43
C VAL A 40 20.34 12.27 1.47
N LEU A 41 20.06 11.93 2.72
CA LEU A 41 20.02 12.85 3.86
C LEU A 41 20.63 12.17 5.11
N PRO A 42 20.98 12.94 6.17
CA PRO A 42 21.55 12.37 7.40
C PRO A 42 20.68 11.33 8.15
N VAL A 43 19.42 11.17 7.75
CA VAL A 43 18.44 10.24 8.34
C VAL A 43 17.75 9.35 7.28
N PHE A 44 18.22 9.39 6.03
CA PHE A 44 17.55 8.73 4.92
C PHE A 44 18.52 8.28 3.83
N ASN A 45 18.44 6.99 3.49
CA ASN A 45 19.13 6.35 2.39
C ASN A 45 18.13 5.85 1.34
N LEU A 46 18.62 5.73 0.10
CA LEU A 46 18.04 4.84 -0.89
C LEU A 46 18.85 3.53 -0.86
N THR A 47 18.21 2.43 -0.49
CA THR A 47 18.89 1.14 -0.26
C THR A 47 18.13 -0.01 -0.91
N TYR A 48 18.70 -0.70 -1.89
CA TYR A 48 17.98 -1.80 -2.54
C TYR A 48 17.90 -3.05 -1.64
N VAL A 49 16.70 -3.39 -1.18
CA VAL A 49 16.40 -4.60 -0.39
C VAL A 49 15.39 -5.49 -1.10
N ARG A 50 15.54 -6.81 -0.93
CA ARG A 50 14.55 -7.82 -1.35
C ARG A 50 13.78 -8.34 -0.14
N ASN A 51 12.49 -8.10 -0.13
CA ASN A 51 11.63 -8.49 0.97
C ASN A 51 10.75 -9.69 0.61
N TYR A 52 11.09 -10.84 1.20
CA TYR A 52 10.37 -12.10 1.05
C TYR A 52 9.18 -12.24 2.01
N GLY A 53 8.94 -11.24 2.87
CA GLY A 53 7.98 -11.30 3.97
C GLY A 53 8.62 -11.75 5.28
N ALA A 54 9.81 -11.23 5.60
CA ALA A 54 10.60 -11.62 6.78
C ALA A 54 9.82 -11.53 8.11
N ALA A 55 8.84 -10.63 8.19
CA ALA A 55 7.94 -10.51 9.34
C ALA A 55 7.16 -11.81 9.65
N PHE A 56 7.01 -12.72 8.69
CA PHE A 56 6.35 -14.02 8.85
C PHE A 56 7.34 -15.20 8.77
N SER A 57 8.65 -14.93 8.79
CA SER A 57 9.68 -15.97 8.73
C SER A 57 9.70 -16.89 9.96
N PHE A 58 9.06 -16.51 11.06
CA PHE A 58 8.87 -17.39 12.22
C PHE A 58 7.92 -18.57 11.96
N LEU A 59 7.21 -18.58 10.82
CA LEU A 59 6.36 -19.69 10.34
C LEU A 59 6.99 -20.44 9.16
N ALA A 60 8.28 -20.21 8.87
CA ALA A 60 8.94 -20.61 7.63
C ALA A 60 9.66 -21.96 7.68
N ASP A 61 9.14 -22.96 8.40
CA ASP A 61 9.65 -24.34 8.28
C ASP A 61 9.52 -24.88 6.84
N HIS A 62 8.73 -24.20 5.99
CA HIS A 62 8.69 -24.37 4.55
C HIS A 62 8.96 -23.04 3.83
N ASP A 63 9.91 -23.02 2.92
CA ASP A 63 10.21 -21.84 2.10
C ASP A 63 9.16 -21.64 0.98
N GLY A 64 8.77 -20.39 0.74
CA GLY A 64 8.06 -19.97 -0.48
C GLY A 64 6.53 -19.90 -0.41
N TRP A 65 5.89 -20.39 0.67
CA TRP A 65 4.42 -20.27 0.83
C TRP A 65 3.98 -18.80 0.95
N GLN A 66 4.83 -17.93 1.51
CA GLN A 66 4.55 -16.51 1.73
C GLN A 66 4.16 -15.82 0.42
N LYS A 67 4.83 -16.18 -0.70
CA LYS A 67 4.51 -15.66 -2.04
C LYS A 67 3.04 -15.87 -2.37
N TYR A 68 2.58 -17.13 -2.32
CA TYR A 68 1.21 -17.49 -2.69
C TYR A 68 0.19 -16.89 -1.73
N PHE A 69 0.49 -16.92 -0.43
CA PHE A 69 -0.35 -16.31 0.60
C PHE A 69 -0.56 -14.81 0.34
N PHE A 70 0.51 -14.04 0.13
CA PHE A 70 0.40 -12.61 -0.09
C PHE A 70 -0.25 -12.26 -1.44
N ILE A 71 -0.05 -13.05 -2.48
CA ILE A 71 -0.74 -12.86 -3.76
C ILE A 71 -2.26 -13.06 -3.57
N LEU A 72 -2.65 -14.15 -2.92
CA LEU A 72 -4.07 -14.44 -2.65
C LEU A 72 -4.67 -13.32 -1.79
N LEU A 73 -3.99 -12.92 -0.72
CA LEU A 73 -4.43 -11.85 0.17
C LEU A 73 -4.62 -10.52 -0.57
N ALA A 74 -3.66 -10.13 -1.41
CA ALA A 74 -3.74 -8.91 -2.20
C ALA A 74 -4.92 -8.92 -3.17
N ILE A 75 -5.18 -10.03 -3.87
CA ILE A 75 -6.33 -10.18 -4.76
C ILE A 75 -7.63 -10.10 -3.97
N SER A 76 -7.75 -10.88 -2.89
CA SER A 76 -8.96 -10.94 -2.06
C SER A 76 -9.32 -9.57 -1.48
N ILE A 77 -8.35 -8.87 -0.89
CA ILE A 77 -8.57 -7.51 -0.34
C ILE A 77 -8.92 -6.54 -1.47
N SER A 78 -8.20 -6.58 -2.60
CA SER A 78 -8.46 -5.65 -3.71
C SER A 78 -9.86 -5.80 -4.28
N LEU A 79 -10.32 -7.04 -4.48
CA LEU A 79 -11.69 -7.32 -4.95
C LEU A 79 -12.74 -6.89 -3.93
N MET A 80 -12.51 -7.15 -2.64
CA MET A 80 -13.41 -6.71 -1.57
C MET A 80 -13.54 -5.19 -1.52
N LEU A 81 -12.41 -4.46 -1.56
CA LEU A 81 -12.41 -3.00 -1.53
C LEU A 81 -13.02 -2.40 -2.81
N ALA A 82 -12.75 -2.98 -3.98
CA ALA A 82 -13.40 -2.55 -5.23
C ALA A 82 -14.92 -2.76 -5.18
N TYR A 83 -15.38 -3.86 -4.57
CA TYR A 83 -16.80 -4.12 -4.35
C TYR A 83 -17.44 -3.09 -3.41
N PHE A 84 -16.79 -2.73 -2.30
CA PHE A 84 -17.27 -1.66 -1.42
C PHE A 84 -17.25 -0.30 -2.10
N MET A 85 -16.20 0.00 -2.86
CA MET A 85 -16.11 1.22 -3.67
C MET A 85 -17.23 1.32 -4.72
N LYS A 86 -17.65 0.20 -5.31
CA LYS A 86 -18.80 0.15 -6.23
C LYS A 86 -20.10 0.55 -5.56
N LYS A 87 -20.31 0.14 -4.30
CA LYS A 87 -21.49 0.50 -3.49
C LYS A 87 -21.45 1.94 -3.00
N ASN A 88 -20.27 2.53 -2.90
CA ASN A 88 -20.11 3.90 -2.47
C ASN A 88 -20.54 4.91 -3.56
N ARG A 89 -21.16 6.00 -3.10
CA ARG A 89 -21.31 7.22 -3.91
C ARG A 89 -19.97 7.94 -4.06
N ALA A 90 -19.78 8.64 -5.17
CA ALA A 90 -18.54 9.39 -5.45
C ALA A 90 -18.29 10.58 -4.50
N ASP A 91 -19.31 11.07 -3.79
CA ASP A 91 -19.18 12.13 -2.78
C ASP A 91 -18.48 11.64 -1.49
N GLN A 92 -18.42 10.33 -1.26
CA GLN A 92 -17.66 9.70 -0.17
C GLN A 92 -16.15 9.66 -0.50
N LYS A 93 -15.58 10.83 -0.80
CA LYS A 93 -14.23 10.98 -1.36
C LYS A 93 -13.15 10.37 -0.46
N LEU A 94 -13.27 10.53 0.86
CA LEU A 94 -12.26 10.07 1.82
C LEU A 94 -12.13 8.54 1.77
N GLN A 95 -13.25 7.84 1.92
CA GLN A 95 -13.32 6.39 1.89
C GLN A 95 -12.95 5.82 0.50
N ASN A 96 -13.42 6.44 -0.59
CA ASN A 96 -13.08 5.99 -1.94
C ASN A 96 -11.59 6.18 -2.27
N SER A 97 -10.97 7.28 -1.81
CA SER A 97 -9.52 7.50 -1.96
C SER A 97 -8.73 6.49 -1.15
N ALA A 98 -9.18 6.19 0.06
CA ALA A 98 -8.55 5.20 0.94
C ALA A 98 -8.54 3.80 0.30
N TYR A 99 -9.69 3.35 -0.20
CA TYR A 99 -9.80 2.08 -0.93
C TYR A 99 -8.92 2.06 -2.17
N ALA A 100 -8.91 3.14 -2.95
CA ALA A 100 -8.12 3.20 -4.17
C ALA A 100 -6.60 3.09 -3.88
N LEU A 101 -6.09 3.80 -2.86
CA LEU A 101 -4.69 3.72 -2.47
C LEU A 101 -4.28 2.32 -1.99
N ILE A 102 -5.11 1.69 -1.15
CA ILE A 102 -4.84 0.32 -0.66
C ILE A 102 -4.83 -0.67 -1.82
N ILE A 103 -5.80 -0.59 -2.74
CA ILE A 103 -5.84 -1.44 -3.94
C ILE A 103 -4.56 -1.24 -4.78
N GLY A 104 -4.18 0.00 -5.07
CA GLY A 104 -3.01 0.32 -5.89
C GLY A 104 -1.71 -0.24 -5.31
N GLY A 105 -1.47 0.01 -4.02
CA GLY A 105 -0.29 -0.50 -3.32
C GLY A 105 -0.30 -2.03 -3.19
N ALA A 106 -1.42 -2.64 -2.83
CA ALA A 106 -1.53 -4.09 -2.70
C ALA A 106 -1.23 -4.81 -4.02
N LEU A 107 -1.77 -4.31 -5.15
CA LEU A 107 -1.53 -4.89 -6.46
C LEU A 107 -0.08 -4.70 -6.93
N ALA A 108 0.57 -3.57 -6.63
CA ALA A 108 1.95 -3.36 -7.05
C ALA A 108 2.92 -4.29 -6.29
N ASN A 109 2.76 -4.41 -4.97
CA ASN A 109 3.48 -5.37 -4.14
C ASN A 109 3.16 -6.85 -4.49
N MET A 110 1.98 -7.12 -5.04
CA MET A 110 1.62 -8.44 -5.57
C MET A 110 2.37 -8.75 -6.88
N VAL A 111 2.48 -7.79 -7.79
CA VAL A 111 3.18 -7.96 -9.08
C VAL A 111 4.65 -8.33 -8.87
N ASP A 112 5.31 -7.62 -7.96
CA ASP A 112 6.67 -7.97 -7.52
C ASP A 112 6.78 -9.42 -7.05
N ARG A 113 5.89 -9.84 -6.15
CA ARG A 113 5.90 -11.23 -5.65
C ARG A 113 5.62 -12.24 -6.74
N ALA A 114 4.71 -11.93 -7.66
CA ALA A 114 4.39 -12.80 -8.78
C ALA A 114 5.61 -13.00 -9.70
N TYR A 115 6.28 -11.91 -10.06
CA TYR A 115 7.38 -11.88 -11.03
C TYR A 115 8.74 -12.26 -10.42
N ASN A 116 9.11 -11.63 -9.30
CA ASN A 116 10.42 -11.78 -8.66
C ASN A 116 10.43 -12.78 -7.50
N GLY A 117 9.27 -13.07 -6.89
CA GLY A 117 9.18 -13.88 -5.67
C GLY A 117 9.41 -13.10 -4.37
N PHE A 118 9.75 -11.81 -4.47
CA PHE A 118 9.96 -10.87 -3.36
C PHE A 118 9.49 -9.48 -3.77
N VAL A 119 9.36 -8.57 -2.79
CA VAL A 119 9.11 -7.15 -3.01
C VAL A 119 10.43 -6.38 -3.05
N VAL A 120 10.52 -5.40 -3.94
CA VAL A 120 11.66 -4.46 -3.97
C VAL A 120 11.38 -3.31 -3.01
N ASP A 121 12.18 -3.21 -1.94
CA ASP A 121 12.10 -2.11 -0.96
C ASP A 121 13.32 -1.21 -1.11
N PHE A 122 13.14 0.10 -0.87
CA PHE A 122 14.20 1.07 -1.15
C PHE A 122 14.25 2.35 -0.31
N PHE A 123 13.20 2.68 0.44
CA PHE A 123 13.23 3.79 1.37
C PHE A 123 13.73 3.33 2.74
N ASP A 124 14.95 3.71 3.09
CA ASP A 124 15.59 3.37 4.36
C ASP A 124 15.72 4.63 5.23
N PHE A 125 14.91 4.70 6.29
CA PHE A 125 14.99 5.77 7.28
C PHE A 125 15.67 5.23 8.54
N TYR A 126 16.61 6.01 9.07
CA TYR A 126 17.42 5.59 10.21
C TYR A 126 17.71 6.73 11.18
N TRP A 127 18.01 6.36 12.41
CA TRP A 127 18.54 7.23 13.46
C TRP A 127 19.68 6.53 14.18
N ASP A 128 20.90 7.07 14.03
CA ASP A 128 22.13 6.43 14.50
C ASP A 128 22.26 5.00 13.94
N ILE A 129 22.31 3.96 14.78
CA ILE A 129 22.38 2.56 14.36
C ILE A 129 21.00 1.91 14.11
N TYR A 130 19.91 2.60 14.40
CA TYR A 130 18.56 2.05 14.34
C TYR A 130 17.90 2.37 13.01
N HIS A 131 17.53 1.33 12.27
CA HIS A 131 16.82 1.44 11.01
C HIS A 131 15.35 1.09 11.17
N TYR A 132 14.47 1.91 10.62
CA TYR A 132 13.08 1.51 10.38
C TYR A 132 13.07 0.47 9.25
N PRO A 133 12.13 -0.51 9.23
CA PRO A 133 12.04 -1.46 8.14
C PRO A 133 11.96 -0.75 6.79
N VAL A 134 12.85 -1.10 5.86
CA VAL A 134 12.89 -0.51 4.52
C VAL A 134 11.55 -0.76 3.82
N PHE A 135 11.01 0.24 3.14
CA PHE A 135 9.69 0.18 2.51
C PHE A 135 9.72 0.80 1.10
N ASN A 136 8.57 0.80 0.43
CA ASN A 136 8.42 1.34 -0.93
C ASN A 136 7.19 2.25 -1.07
N VAL A 137 6.93 2.72 -2.29
CA VAL A 137 5.79 3.59 -2.61
C VAL A 137 4.44 2.89 -2.38
N ALA A 138 4.33 1.60 -2.70
CA ALA A 138 3.12 0.83 -2.43
C ALA A 138 2.80 0.76 -0.93
N ASP A 139 3.80 0.61 -0.07
CA ASP A 139 3.61 0.61 1.39
C ASP A 139 3.13 1.97 1.90
N ILE A 140 3.68 3.07 1.34
CA ILE A 140 3.20 4.43 1.62
C ILE A 140 1.73 4.57 1.23
N ALA A 141 1.34 4.10 0.04
CA ALA A 141 -0.05 4.15 -0.42
C ALA A 141 -0.98 3.35 0.52
N ILE A 142 -0.59 2.15 0.92
CA ILE A 142 -1.34 1.33 1.88
C ILE A 142 -1.45 2.03 3.23
N CYS A 143 -0.36 2.58 3.75
CA CYS A 143 -0.31 3.27 5.04
C CYS A 143 -1.21 4.51 5.05
N ILE A 144 -1.10 5.36 4.02
CA ILE A 144 -1.98 6.53 3.86
C ILE A 144 -3.44 6.08 3.75
N GLY A 145 -3.74 5.08 2.92
CA GLY A 145 -5.09 4.56 2.78
C GLY A 145 -5.68 4.05 4.09
N ALA A 146 -4.91 3.29 4.88
CA ALA A 146 -5.31 2.85 6.21
C ALA A 146 -5.56 4.04 7.15
N GLY A 147 -4.69 5.05 7.14
CA GLY A 147 -4.86 6.29 7.89
C GLY A 147 -6.13 7.05 7.49
N LEU A 148 -6.47 7.11 6.20
CA LEU A 148 -7.70 7.74 5.73
C LEU A 148 -8.96 6.99 6.22
N LEU A 149 -8.94 5.65 6.25
CA LEU A 149 -10.05 4.87 6.83
C LEU A 149 -10.19 5.10 8.33
N ALA A 150 -9.08 5.16 9.06
CA ALA A 150 -9.10 5.49 10.48
C ALA A 150 -9.69 6.89 10.72
N LEU A 151 -9.25 7.89 9.94
CA LEU A 151 -9.77 9.26 10.02
C LEU A 151 -11.27 9.34 9.68
N ASP A 152 -11.75 8.57 8.70
CA ASP A 152 -13.17 8.50 8.33
C ASP A 152 -14.01 7.93 9.48
N ALA A 153 -13.55 6.83 10.11
CA ALA A 153 -14.21 6.23 11.27
C ALA A 153 -14.36 7.23 12.43
N PHE A 154 -13.31 7.96 12.78
CA PHE A 154 -13.37 8.98 13.84
C PHE A 154 -14.30 10.16 13.53
N LYS A 155 -14.52 10.49 12.24
CA LYS A 155 -15.48 11.54 11.83
C LYS A 155 -16.93 11.04 11.90
N GLY A 156 -17.16 9.78 11.53
CA GLY A 156 -18.48 9.14 11.59
C GLY A 156 -19.08 9.17 12.99
N ASP A 157 -18.27 8.89 14.01
CA ASP A 157 -18.71 8.89 15.42
C ASP A 157 -19.10 10.27 15.92
N LYS A 158 -18.33 11.31 15.55
CA LYS A 158 -18.63 12.71 15.94
C LYS A 158 -19.95 13.22 15.36
N ASN A 159 -20.28 12.81 14.14
CA ASN A 159 -21.55 13.20 13.53
C ASN A 159 -22.75 12.49 14.16
N LYS A 160 -22.61 11.20 14.53
CA LYS A 160 -23.65 10.45 15.24
C LYS A 160 -23.94 11.00 16.64
N GLN A 161 -22.91 11.39 17.39
CA GLN A 161 -23.08 12.00 18.72
C GLN A 161 -23.81 13.34 18.66
N LYS A 162 -23.54 14.17 17.64
CA LYS A 162 -24.24 15.45 17.45
C LYS A 162 -25.71 15.30 17.03
N SER A 163 -26.06 14.22 16.33
CA SER A 163 -27.45 13.94 15.95
C SER A 163 -28.28 13.28 17.06
N GLY A 164 -27.67 12.60 18.02
CA GLY A 164 -28.35 11.98 19.16
C GLY A 164 -28.59 12.91 20.37
N GLN A 165 -28.14 14.17 20.29
CA GLN A 165 -28.37 15.22 21.30
C GLN A 165 -29.39 16.28 20.85
N LYS A 166 -30.09 16.05 19.73
CA LYS A 166 -31.26 16.83 19.29
C LYS A 166 -32.52 15.98 19.43
#